data_AF-A0A5R8KGA7-F1
#
_entry.id   AF-A0A5R8KGA7-F1
#
_cell.length_a   1.000
_cell.length_b   1.000
_cell.length_c   1.000
_cell.angle_alpha   90.00
_cell.angle_beta   90.00
_cell.angle_gamma   90.00
#
_symmetry.space_group_name_H-M   'P 1'
#
loop_
_entity.id
_entity.type
_entity.pdbx_description
1 polymer ?
#
loop_
_entity_poly.entity_id
_entity_poly.type
_entity_poly.pdbx_seq_one_letter_code
_entity_poly.pdbx_strand_id
1 'polypeptide(L)'
;MNTEPSTVEHQRVVAEAAASYTPPEPQSYTLLMPHRESIATLRRKGASYRTIANILHTVQAKVSLDTLSRFYREVIEQRPARKSRRRSFIRNLSEQIEAAPPPPDRTGVRPSTPPAKKDLKASDTTMPARSKGPRIADPSSI
;
A
#
# COMPACT_ATOMS: atom_id res chain seq x y z
N MET A 1 20.95 54.23 2.89
CA MET A 1 20.16 53.08 3.40
C MET A 1 18.77 53.22 2.79
N ASN A 2 18.61 52.82 1.53
CA ASN A 2 17.37 53.05 0.78
C ASN A 2 16.87 51.69 0.32
N THR A 3 15.88 51.14 1.00
CA THR A 3 15.20 49.91 0.58
C THR A 3 14.01 50.32 -0.28
N GLU A 4 14.08 49.99 -1.56
CA GLU A 4 13.10 50.38 -2.59
C GLU A 4 11.65 50.01 -2.17
N PRO A 5 10.71 50.97 -2.04
CA PRO A 5 9.33 50.68 -1.67
C PRO A 5 8.62 49.79 -2.72
N SER A 6 9.09 49.81 -3.96
CA SER A 6 8.64 48.93 -5.05
C SER A 6 8.66 47.44 -4.66
N THR A 7 9.70 46.94 -3.99
CA THR A 7 9.79 45.51 -3.66
C THR A 7 8.71 45.08 -2.66
N VAL A 8 8.39 45.95 -1.69
CA VAL A 8 7.34 45.70 -0.68
C VAL A 8 5.95 45.69 -1.33
N GLU A 9 5.69 46.62 -2.25
CA GLU A 9 4.42 46.68 -2.98
C GLU A 9 4.26 45.50 -3.94
N HIS A 10 5.31 45.09 -4.67
CA HIS A 10 5.25 43.86 -5.48
C HIS A 10 5.00 42.62 -4.62
N GLN A 11 5.59 42.54 -3.42
CA GLN A 11 5.37 41.42 -2.51
C GLN A 11 3.93 41.40 -1.94
N ARG A 12 3.33 42.57 -1.71
CA ARG A 12 1.89 42.70 -1.35
C ARG A 12 0.98 42.22 -2.46
N VAL A 13 1.18 42.69 -3.70
CA VAL A 13 0.38 42.27 -4.87
C VAL A 13 0.49 40.76 -5.11
N VAL A 14 1.68 40.17 -4.96
CA VAL A 14 1.86 38.71 -5.07
C VAL A 14 1.17 37.96 -3.92
N ALA A 15 1.20 38.48 -2.69
CA ALA A 15 0.51 37.87 -1.55
C ALA A 15 -1.02 37.93 -1.70
N GLU A 16 -1.57 39.04 -2.19
CA GLU A 16 -3.00 39.21 -2.47
C GLU A 16 -3.47 38.31 -3.63
N ALA A 17 -2.67 38.23 -4.71
CA ALA A 17 -2.92 37.31 -5.82
C ALA A 17 -2.87 35.84 -5.36
N ALA A 18 -1.92 35.48 -4.50
CA ALA A 18 -1.83 34.13 -3.94
C ALA A 18 -2.99 33.79 -2.98
N ALA A 19 -3.48 34.77 -2.20
CA ALA A 19 -4.65 34.60 -1.34
C ALA A 19 -5.96 34.45 -2.13
N SER A 20 -6.07 35.12 -3.28
CA SER A 20 -7.25 35.08 -4.16
C SER A 20 -7.20 33.96 -5.21
N TYR A 21 -6.05 33.32 -5.41
CA TYR A 21 -5.87 32.29 -6.43
C TYR A 21 -6.63 31.01 -6.07
N THR A 22 -7.78 30.83 -6.73
CA THR A 22 -8.49 29.54 -6.77
C THR A 22 -8.00 28.78 -8.00
N PRO A 23 -7.34 27.61 -7.86
CA PRO A 23 -6.97 26.79 -9.01
C PRO A 23 -8.22 26.43 -9.83
N PRO A 24 -8.16 26.50 -11.17
CA PRO A 24 -9.30 26.11 -12.00
C PRO A 24 -9.64 24.63 -11.75
N GLU A 25 -10.91 24.35 -11.41
CA GLU A 25 -11.36 22.98 -11.18
C GLU A 25 -11.15 22.16 -12.47
N PRO A 26 -10.47 21.00 -12.41
CA PRO A 26 -10.16 20.25 -13.62
C PRO A 26 -11.46 19.83 -14.31
N GLN A 27 -11.55 20.04 -15.63
CA GLN A 27 -12.76 19.74 -16.46
C GLN A 27 -13.28 18.30 -16.30
N SER A 28 -12.43 17.38 -15.84
CA SER A 28 -12.84 16.00 -15.53
C SER A 28 -13.69 15.86 -14.27
N TYR A 29 -13.66 16.82 -13.34
CA TYR A 29 -14.52 16.84 -12.16
C TYR A 29 -15.93 17.32 -12.50
N THR A 30 -16.08 18.30 -13.40
CA THR A 30 -17.41 18.74 -13.87
C THR A 30 -18.16 17.62 -14.59
N LEU A 31 -17.44 16.73 -15.31
CA LEU A 31 -17.99 15.48 -15.88
C LEU A 31 -18.40 14.44 -14.80
N LEU A 32 -17.78 14.46 -13.62
CA LEU A 32 -18.06 13.51 -12.53
C LEU A 32 -19.10 14.01 -11.54
N MET A 33 -19.30 15.33 -11.43
CA MET A 33 -20.28 15.95 -10.53
C MET A 33 -21.71 15.41 -10.70
N PRO A 34 -22.28 15.28 -11.92
CA PRO A 34 -23.60 14.69 -12.13
C PRO A 34 -23.73 13.24 -11.62
N HIS A 35 -22.60 12.52 -11.49
CA HIS A 35 -22.56 11.12 -11.08
C HIS A 35 -22.09 10.92 -9.63
N ARG A 36 -21.91 12.01 -8.86
CA ARG A 36 -21.35 12.00 -7.50
C ARG A 36 -22.00 10.96 -6.57
N GLU A 37 -23.33 10.95 -6.48
CA GLU A 37 -24.08 10.04 -5.61
C GLU A 37 -24.02 8.59 -6.07
N SER A 38 -24.04 8.36 -7.39
CA SER A 38 -23.90 7.06 -8.01
C SER A 38 -22.51 6.47 -7.72
N ILE A 39 -21.45 7.26 -7.89
CA ILE A 39 -20.06 6.89 -7.55
C ILE A 39 -19.93 6.59 -6.05
N ALA A 40 -20.50 7.44 -5.19
CA ALA A 40 -20.52 7.22 -3.75
C ALA A 40 -21.22 5.90 -3.37
N THR A 41 -22.35 5.61 -4.02
CA THR A 41 -23.13 4.39 -3.78
C THR A 41 -22.43 3.13 -4.28
N LEU A 42 -21.78 3.18 -5.45
CA LEU A 42 -20.94 2.09 -5.96
C LEU A 42 -19.77 1.81 -5.01
N ARG A 43 -19.11 2.84 -4.47
CA ARG A 43 -18.04 2.68 -3.48
C ARG A 43 -18.52 2.12 -2.15
N ARG A 44 -19.69 2.55 -1.64
CA ARG A 44 -20.33 1.94 -0.46
C ARG A 44 -20.67 0.46 -0.67
N LYS A 45 -21.04 0.05 -1.89
CA LYS A 45 -21.26 -1.34 -2.30
C LYS A 45 -19.96 -2.13 -2.58
N GLY A 46 -18.78 -1.55 -2.32
CA GLY A 46 -17.49 -2.23 -2.48
C GLY A 46 -16.94 -2.27 -3.92
N ALA A 47 -17.56 -1.58 -4.88
CA ALA A 47 -17.05 -1.54 -6.26
C ALA A 47 -15.64 -0.95 -6.34
N SER A 48 -14.80 -1.55 -7.18
CA SER A 48 -13.45 -1.05 -7.45
C SER A 48 -13.49 0.19 -8.35
N TYR A 49 -12.48 1.07 -8.25
CA TYR A 49 -12.39 2.23 -9.14
C TYR A 49 -12.31 1.85 -10.62
N ARG A 50 -11.73 0.68 -10.97
CA ARG A 50 -11.77 0.12 -12.33
C ARG A 50 -13.18 -0.21 -12.78
N THR A 51 -13.95 -0.88 -11.92
CA THR A 51 -15.36 -1.22 -12.18
C THR A 51 -16.19 0.05 -12.40
N ILE A 52 -15.99 1.07 -11.56
CA ILE A 52 -16.71 2.35 -11.67
C ILE A 52 -16.33 3.10 -12.95
N ALA A 53 -15.04 3.14 -13.32
CA ALA A 53 -14.59 3.76 -14.57
C ALA A 53 -15.20 3.05 -15.80
N ASN A 54 -15.28 1.71 -15.79
CA ASN A 54 -15.94 0.96 -16.86
C ASN A 54 -17.45 1.30 -16.96
N ILE A 55 -18.13 1.49 -15.83
CA ILE A 55 -19.55 1.91 -15.80
C ILE A 55 -19.70 3.35 -16.33
N LEU A 56 -18.82 4.27 -15.94
CA LEU A 56 -18.85 5.64 -16.45
C LEU A 56 -18.54 5.71 -17.96
N HIS A 57 -17.72 4.80 -18.47
CA HIS A 57 -17.44 4.68 -19.89
C HIS A 57 -18.69 4.29 -20.72
N THR A 58 -19.68 3.57 -20.16
CA THR A 58 -20.92 3.26 -20.89
C THR A 58 -21.82 4.48 -21.08
N VAL A 59 -21.75 5.45 -20.16
CA VAL A 59 -22.44 6.75 -20.25
C VAL A 59 -21.54 7.86 -20.84
N GLN A 60 -20.54 7.47 -21.63
CA GLN A 60 -19.58 8.36 -22.33
C GLN A 60 -18.66 9.22 -21.44
N ALA A 61 -18.73 9.10 -20.10
CA ALA A 61 -17.87 9.79 -19.16
C ALA A 61 -16.48 9.11 -19.06
N LYS A 62 -15.61 9.37 -20.05
CA LYS A 62 -14.23 8.87 -20.09
C LYS A 62 -13.34 9.59 -19.07
N VAL A 63 -13.02 8.93 -17.96
CA VAL A 63 -12.12 9.45 -16.91
C VAL A 63 -11.00 8.48 -16.58
N SER A 64 -9.86 9.02 -16.13
CA SER A 64 -8.75 8.19 -15.64
C SER A 64 -9.05 7.61 -14.25
N LEU A 65 -8.41 6.48 -13.92
CA LEU A 65 -8.52 5.89 -12.58
C LEU A 65 -7.97 6.81 -11.48
N ASP A 66 -6.91 7.57 -11.77
CA ASP A 66 -6.33 8.52 -10.82
C ASP A 66 -7.33 9.65 -10.53
N THR A 67 -7.85 10.28 -11.59
CA THR A 67 -8.91 11.31 -11.53
C THR A 67 -10.08 10.87 -10.66
N LEU A 68 -10.63 9.68 -10.92
CA LEU A 68 -11.78 9.18 -10.17
C LEU A 68 -11.44 8.85 -8.71
N SER A 69 -10.20 8.44 -8.43
CA SER A 69 -9.72 8.20 -7.07
C SER A 69 -9.52 9.50 -6.28
N ARG A 70 -9.02 10.57 -6.92
CA ARG A 70 -8.88 11.90 -6.33
C ARG A 70 -10.26 12.53 -6.08
N PHE A 71 -11.12 12.55 -7.10
CA PHE A 71 -12.50 13.01 -7.01
C PHE A 71 -13.25 12.37 -5.84
N TYR A 72 -13.16 11.04 -5.70
CA TYR A 72 -13.82 10.36 -4.58
C TYR A 72 -13.27 10.82 -3.22
N ARG A 73 -11.96 11.02 -3.07
CA ARG A 73 -11.34 11.40 -1.79
C ARG A 73 -11.60 12.87 -1.43
N GLU A 74 -11.55 13.76 -2.41
CA GLU A 74 -11.69 15.21 -2.26
C GLU A 74 -13.17 15.64 -2.15
N VAL A 75 -14.04 15.12 -3.01
CA VAL A 75 -15.45 15.58 -3.16
C VAL A 75 -16.44 14.74 -2.34
N ILE A 76 -16.18 13.44 -2.16
CA ILE A 76 -17.14 12.50 -1.55
C ILE A 76 -16.71 12.07 -0.15
N GLU A 77 -15.45 11.64 0.04
CA GLU A 77 -14.99 11.14 1.33
C GLU A 77 -14.68 12.29 2.32
N GLN A 78 -14.30 13.47 1.81
CA GLN A 78 -13.85 14.68 2.54
C GLN A 78 -12.98 14.35 3.76
N ARG A 79 -12.20 13.27 3.66
CA ARG A 79 -11.70 12.59 4.85
C ARG A 79 -10.38 13.23 5.26
N PRO A 80 -10.24 13.74 6.51
CA PRO A 80 -8.95 14.16 7.00
C PRO A 80 -7.99 12.98 6.85
N ALA A 81 -6.88 13.20 6.13
CA ALA A 81 -6.02 12.14 5.62
C ALA A 81 -5.63 11.20 6.76
N ARG A 82 -6.20 9.98 6.77
CA ARG A 82 -6.04 9.04 7.87
C ARG A 82 -4.56 8.75 8.05
N LYS A 83 -4.00 9.26 9.14
CA LYS A 83 -2.59 9.17 9.53
C LYS A 83 -2.10 7.75 9.24
N SER A 84 -1.13 7.62 8.34
CA SER A 84 -0.65 6.32 7.88
C SER A 84 -0.20 5.50 9.08
N ARG A 85 -1.00 4.51 9.48
CA ARG A 85 -0.57 3.47 10.42
C ARG A 85 0.47 2.63 9.70
N ARG A 86 1.74 3.08 9.78
CA ARG A 86 2.90 2.24 9.49
C ARG A 86 2.69 0.96 10.31
N ARG A 87 2.51 -0.17 9.62
CA ARG A 87 2.51 -1.49 10.26
C ARG A 87 3.92 -1.72 10.79
N SER A 88 4.12 -1.42 12.06
CA SER A 88 5.30 -1.82 12.82
C SER A 88 5.28 -3.34 12.94
N PHE A 89 5.89 -4.00 11.95
CA PHE A 89 6.20 -5.43 11.98
C PHE A 89 7.33 -5.64 13.01
N ILE A 90 7.01 -5.58 14.30
CA ILE A 90 7.92 -6.02 15.35
C ILE A 90 7.92 -7.54 15.33
N ARG A 91 8.98 -8.08 14.76
CA ARG A 91 9.31 -9.50 14.69
C ARG A 91 9.96 -9.90 16.02
N ASN A 92 9.17 -10.31 17.00
CA ASN A 92 9.69 -10.97 18.19
C ASN A 92 9.68 -12.49 17.94
N LEU A 93 10.85 -13.11 17.99
CA LEU A 93 11.03 -14.55 17.83
C LEU A 93 12.04 -15.07 18.86
N SER A 94 11.54 -15.90 19.78
CA SER A 94 12.26 -16.96 20.53
C SER A 94 13.37 -16.66 21.55
N GLU A 95 13.06 -16.98 22.81
CA GLU A 95 13.89 -17.58 23.89
C GLU A 95 12.87 -18.27 24.85
N GLN A 96 13.08 -19.40 25.55
CA GLN A 96 14.02 -20.52 25.43
C GLN A 96 13.36 -21.79 26.07
N ILE A 97 14.06 -22.95 26.12
CA ILE A 97 13.59 -24.33 26.37
C ILE A 97 13.56 -24.72 27.88
N GLU A 98 13.07 -25.94 28.18
CA GLU A 98 13.25 -26.80 29.40
C GLU A 98 12.14 -26.73 30.48
N ALA A 99 11.64 -27.82 31.11
CA ALA A 99 12.02 -29.25 31.17
C ALA A 99 10.79 -30.20 31.33
N ALA A 100 10.99 -31.53 31.29
CA ALA A 100 9.98 -32.59 31.59
C ALA A 100 10.45 -33.46 32.80
N PRO A 101 9.64 -34.35 33.46
CA PRO A 101 9.28 -35.67 32.90
C PRO A 101 7.88 -36.23 33.41
N PRO A 102 7.56 -37.54 33.64
CA PRO A 102 6.34 -38.22 33.13
C PRO A 102 5.53 -38.92 34.28
N PRO A 103 4.82 -40.08 34.15
CA PRO A 103 4.12 -40.80 33.05
C PRO A 103 2.58 -40.80 33.34
N PRO A 104 1.72 -41.86 33.26
CA PRO A 104 1.72 -43.16 32.56
C PRO A 104 0.41 -43.56 31.79
N ASP A 105 0.48 -44.75 31.17
CA ASP A 105 -0.55 -45.75 30.83
C ASP A 105 -1.97 -45.39 30.32
N ARG A 106 -2.20 -45.77 29.05
CA ARG A 106 -3.22 -46.79 28.72
C ARG A 106 -2.85 -47.62 27.50
N THR A 107 -2.72 -48.93 27.72
CA THR A 107 -2.37 -49.98 26.76
C THR A 107 -3.51 -50.30 25.77
N GLY A 108 -3.17 -50.66 24.52
CA GLY A 108 -4.16 -50.82 23.45
C GLY A 108 -3.71 -51.53 22.15
N VAL A 109 -2.84 -52.55 22.26
CA VAL A 109 -2.71 -53.74 21.37
C VAL A 109 -2.90 -53.60 19.83
N ARG A 110 -1.77 -53.58 19.07
CA ARG A 110 -1.40 -54.35 17.82
C ARG A 110 -2.38 -54.43 16.59
N PRO A 111 -1.93 -54.87 15.37
CA PRO A 111 -0.63 -55.46 15.00
C PRO A 111 0.12 -54.91 13.76
N SER A 112 1.43 -54.76 13.94
CA SER A 112 2.55 -55.24 13.08
C SER A 112 2.41 -55.33 11.53
N THR A 113 3.18 -54.51 10.81
CA THR A 113 3.86 -54.88 9.54
C THR A 113 5.21 -54.12 9.39
N PRO A 114 6.31 -54.82 9.03
CA PRO A 114 7.51 -54.21 8.46
C PRO A 114 7.99 -54.99 7.20
N PRO A 115 9.12 -54.62 6.56
CA PRO A 115 9.40 -53.31 5.96
C PRO A 115 9.81 -53.46 4.47
N ALA A 116 9.60 -52.42 3.63
CA ALA A 116 10.13 -52.40 2.26
C ALA A 116 10.72 -51.02 1.92
N LYS A 117 12.03 -50.97 1.71
CA LYS A 117 12.77 -49.78 1.27
C LYS A 117 12.41 -49.47 -0.19
N LYS A 118 12.15 -48.20 -0.50
CA LYS A 118 12.37 -47.63 -1.84
C LYS A 118 12.93 -46.23 -1.72
N ASP A 119 14.24 -46.12 -1.93
CA ASP A 119 14.93 -44.87 -2.20
C ASP A 119 14.36 -44.21 -3.45
N LEU A 120 13.85 -42.98 -3.30
CA LEU A 120 13.71 -42.02 -4.40
C LEU A 120 14.27 -40.67 -3.94
N LYS A 121 15.61 -40.62 -3.97
CA LYS A 121 16.43 -39.43 -3.75
C LYS A 121 16.34 -38.50 -4.97
N ALA A 122 15.49 -37.47 -4.91
CA ALA A 122 15.43 -36.44 -5.96
C ALA A 122 14.84 -35.09 -5.49
N SER A 123 15.58 -34.34 -4.65
CA SER A 123 15.39 -32.88 -4.50
C SER A 123 16.58 -32.21 -3.81
N ASP A 124 17.79 -32.39 -4.36
CA ASP A 124 18.89 -31.46 -4.07
C ASP A 124 18.65 -30.15 -4.84
N THR A 125 17.68 -29.39 -4.34
CA THR A 125 17.47 -28.00 -4.76
C THR A 125 18.23 -27.11 -3.77
N THR A 126 19.55 -27.20 -3.80
CA THR A 126 20.44 -26.22 -3.19
C THR A 126 20.20 -24.86 -3.87
N MET A 127 19.26 -24.08 -3.31
CA MET A 127 19.00 -22.71 -3.73
C MET A 127 20.25 -21.86 -3.43
N PRO A 128 20.90 -21.23 -4.42
CA PRO A 128 22.02 -20.35 -4.14
C PRO A 128 21.55 -19.16 -3.30
N ALA A 129 22.20 -18.98 -2.14
CA ALA A 129 21.91 -17.86 -1.26
C ALA A 129 22.10 -16.54 -2.02
N ARG A 130 21.02 -15.77 -2.20
CA ARG A 130 21.07 -14.46 -2.88
C ARG A 130 22.07 -13.56 -2.16
N SER A 131 23.13 -13.17 -2.86
CA SER A 131 24.20 -12.34 -2.31
C SER A 131 23.65 -11.01 -1.81
N LYS A 132 24.02 -10.65 -0.57
CA LYS A 132 23.53 -9.45 0.11
C LYS A 132 24.17 -8.19 -0.49
N GLY A 133 23.45 -7.55 -1.43
CA GLY A 133 23.70 -6.16 -1.84
C GLY A 133 25.07 -5.88 -2.48
N PRO A 134 25.40 -4.59 -2.69
CA PRO A 134 26.73 -4.20 -3.17
C PRO A 134 27.77 -4.53 -2.09
N ARG A 135 28.74 -5.37 -2.45
CA ARG A 135 29.97 -5.54 -1.66
C ARG A 135 30.81 -4.28 -1.87
N ILE A 136 30.85 -3.43 -0.85
CA ILE A 136 31.91 -2.43 -0.72
C ILE A 136 33.22 -3.23 -0.61
N ALA A 137 34.21 -2.92 -1.45
CA ALA A 137 35.46 -3.66 -1.48
C ALA A 137 36.25 -3.44 -0.18
N ASP A 138 36.81 -4.51 0.39
CA ASP A 138 37.69 -4.43 1.54
C ASP A 138 39.02 -3.76 1.12
N PRO A 139 39.45 -2.67 1.77
CA PRO A 139 40.65 -1.91 1.37
C PRO A 139 41.97 -2.60 1.72
N SER A 140 41.95 -3.82 2.25
CA SER A 140 43.12 -4.61 2.65
C SER A 140 43.52 -5.69 1.63
N SER A 141 43.15 -5.51 0.36
CA SER A 141 43.52 -6.39 -0.77
C SER A 141 44.43 -5.67 -1.79
N ILE A 142 45.51 -5.06 -1.30
CA ILE A 142 46.67 -4.58 -2.06
C ILE A 142 47.93 -5.18 -1.44
#